data_AF-A0A8J7BLZ9-F1
#
_entry.id   AF-A0A8J7BLZ9-F1
#
_cell.length_a   1.000
_cell.length_b   1.000
_cell.length_c   1.000
_cell.angle_alpha   90.00
_cell.angle_beta   90.00
_cell.angle_gamma   90.00
#
_symmetry.space_group_name_H-M   'P 1'
#
loop_
_entity.id
_entity.type
_entity.pdbx_description
1 polymer ?
#
loop_
_entity_poly.entity_id
_entity_poly.type
_entity_poly.pdbx_seq_one_letter_code
_entity_poly.pdbx_strand_id
1 'polypeptide(L)'
;MRYSLLSQFQGVLVGAAIGELLGVAWATHLSQPDQSELAQPQLFLGHPERQAQQLLASEPLSLSAPAWGRLTVLGARSLVERGELDLADWQQRFQSDVELGHPEGLGAEGLAIASLPIALFFHEDETKLYRKLSQLYQCASLPPSSVLSSAVLANFVLSLAIAQALQNQLQPQELIPQIINALTRLEAQSADPIADSETIAVLMQQLAQVQTLIQQNASLEMARSQLCQPLQDTALPNAQFISPMMAALYCCLATPQDWHLAVLRSLQMKISPQLVATLTGALAGAYNSLAGIPVGWRLALDRQHSGISTLKSIWQVVESEAEVIELATHLLATWSGTYDTQKFPVKRCQVPAIAAPRVIRPR
;
A
#
# COMPACT_ATOMS: atom_id res chain seq x y z
N MET A 1 -1.18 -5.65 -23.98
CA MET A 1 -1.27 -5.90 -22.52
C MET A 1 -0.10 -5.19 -21.89
N ARG A 2 -0.32 -4.19 -21.01
CA ARG A 2 0.77 -3.32 -20.54
C ARG A 2 1.71 -4.04 -19.58
N TYR A 3 1.22 -4.86 -18.66
CA TYR A 3 2.03 -5.70 -17.76
C TYR A 3 1.28 -6.98 -17.34
N SER A 4 1.98 -7.98 -16.80
CA SER A 4 1.34 -9.18 -16.23
C SER A 4 0.81 -8.90 -14.81
N LEU A 5 -0.29 -9.56 -14.41
CA LEU A 5 -0.86 -9.42 -13.07
C LEU A 5 0.15 -9.76 -11.96
N LEU A 6 1.00 -10.77 -12.21
CA LEU A 6 2.13 -11.11 -11.33
C LEU A 6 3.10 -9.95 -11.13
N SER A 7 3.52 -9.30 -12.22
CA SER A 7 4.40 -8.12 -12.15
C SER A 7 3.73 -6.98 -11.37
N GLN A 8 2.42 -6.84 -11.46
CA GLN A 8 1.68 -5.81 -10.71
C GLN A 8 1.61 -6.13 -9.20
N PHE A 9 1.35 -7.38 -8.82
CA PHE A 9 1.39 -7.83 -7.42
C PHE A 9 2.77 -7.58 -6.81
N GLN A 10 3.83 -7.94 -7.53
CA GLN A 10 5.21 -7.67 -7.14
C GLN A 10 5.48 -6.17 -7.03
N GLY A 11 5.00 -5.39 -8.00
CA GLY A 11 5.13 -3.94 -8.02
C GLY A 11 4.48 -3.26 -6.82
N VAL A 12 3.33 -3.75 -6.34
CA VAL A 12 2.67 -3.22 -5.14
C VAL A 12 3.54 -3.40 -3.90
N LEU A 13 4.00 -4.62 -3.62
CA LEU A 13 4.75 -4.89 -2.38
C LEU A 13 6.16 -4.29 -2.42
N VAL A 14 6.89 -4.41 -3.55
CA VAL A 14 8.22 -3.81 -3.71
C VAL A 14 8.12 -2.29 -3.73
N GLY A 15 7.10 -1.74 -4.39
CA GLY A 15 6.85 -0.30 -4.43
C GLY A 15 6.55 0.28 -3.05
N ALA A 16 5.77 -0.45 -2.23
CA ALA A 16 5.54 -0.10 -0.83
C ALA A 16 6.85 -0.09 -0.03
N ALA A 17 7.67 -1.15 -0.14
CA ALA A 17 8.94 -1.25 0.59
C ALA A 17 9.90 -0.09 0.26
N ILE A 18 10.02 0.27 -1.02
CA ILE A 18 10.87 1.39 -1.44
C ILE A 18 10.29 2.73 -1.01
N GLY A 19 8.97 2.91 -1.13
CA GLY A 19 8.29 4.12 -0.66
C GLY A 19 8.50 4.34 0.84
N GLU A 20 8.39 3.28 1.63
CA GLU A 20 8.65 3.31 3.07
C GLU A 20 10.11 3.68 3.36
N LEU A 21 11.06 3.01 2.71
CA LEU A 21 12.48 3.29 2.85
C LEU A 21 12.81 4.76 2.59
N LEU A 22 12.35 5.29 1.46
CA LEU A 22 12.58 6.68 1.07
C LEU A 22 11.89 7.65 2.03
N GLY A 23 10.68 7.31 2.50
CA GLY A 23 9.95 8.13 3.45
C GLY A 23 10.62 8.21 4.82
N VAL A 24 11.18 7.10 5.33
CA VAL A 24 11.98 7.11 6.57
C VAL A 24 13.28 7.89 6.37
N ALA A 25 13.98 7.69 5.25
CA ALA A 25 15.18 8.44 4.92
C ALA A 25 14.90 9.95 4.80
N TRP A 26 13.75 10.32 4.25
CA TRP A 26 13.31 11.71 4.15
C TRP A 26 13.02 12.33 5.51
N ALA A 27 12.26 11.63 6.35
CA ALA A 27 11.88 12.11 7.68
C ALA A 27 13.10 12.31 8.60
N THR A 28 14.06 11.39 8.53
CA THR A 28 15.32 11.50 9.28
C THR A 28 16.18 12.66 8.79
N HIS A 29 16.25 12.88 7.47
CA HIS A 29 16.96 14.02 6.89
C HIS A 29 16.36 15.37 7.30
N LEU A 30 15.02 15.49 7.31
CA LEU A 30 14.32 16.69 7.79
C LEU A 30 14.54 17.00 9.27
N SER A 31 14.88 15.99 10.08
CA SER A 31 15.07 16.12 11.52
C SER A 31 16.47 16.61 11.91
N GLN A 32 17.41 16.73 10.96
CA GLN A 32 18.77 17.21 11.22
C GLN A 32 18.89 18.74 11.00
N PRO A 33 19.16 19.55 12.05
CA PRO A 33 19.15 21.01 11.97
C PRO A 33 20.30 21.63 11.14
N ASP A 34 21.45 20.96 11.02
CA ASP A 34 22.66 21.51 10.37
C ASP A 34 22.68 21.37 8.83
N GLN A 35 21.73 20.66 8.21
CA GLN A 35 21.64 20.49 6.74
C GLN A 35 20.48 21.25 6.10
N SER A 36 19.82 22.13 6.88
CA SER A 36 18.67 22.96 6.49
C SER A 36 18.90 23.82 5.23
N GLU A 37 20.14 24.23 4.94
CA GLU A 37 20.45 25.00 3.72
C GLU A 37 20.43 24.16 2.43
N LEU A 38 20.66 22.84 2.51
CA LEU A 38 20.51 21.91 1.39
C LEU A 38 19.08 21.34 1.29
N ALA A 39 18.30 21.42 2.37
CA ALA A 39 16.87 21.06 2.43
C ALA A 39 15.94 22.10 1.76
N GLN A 40 16.50 22.98 0.92
CA GLN A 40 15.68 23.81 0.06
C GLN A 40 15.06 22.94 -1.04
N PRO A 41 13.73 22.95 -1.24
CA PRO A 41 13.06 22.21 -2.31
C PRO A 41 13.55 22.59 -3.72
N GLN A 42 14.33 23.67 -3.85
CA GLN A 42 14.96 24.13 -5.09
C GLN A 42 16.14 23.22 -5.52
N LEU A 43 16.84 22.55 -4.60
CA LEU A 43 17.91 21.59 -4.91
C LEU A 43 17.37 20.25 -5.46
N PHE A 44 16.09 19.95 -5.24
CA PHE A 44 15.40 18.75 -5.76
C PHE A 44 15.00 18.83 -7.23
N LEU A 45 15.02 20.03 -7.82
CA LEU A 45 14.57 20.25 -9.20
C LEU A 45 15.61 19.86 -10.26
N GLY A 46 16.89 19.72 -9.88
CA GLY A 46 17.98 19.45 -10.84
C GLY A 46 18.27 17.97 -11.09
N HIS A 47 18.35 17.16 -10.02
CA HIS A 47 18.71 15.73 -10.10
C HIS A 47 18.03 14.88 -9.00
N PRO A 48 16.69 14.76 -9.04
CA PRO A 48 15.91 13.98 -8.07
C PRO A 48 16.41 12.53 -7.90
N GLU A 49 16.86 11.91 -9.00
CA GLU A 49 17.41 10.55 -9.00
C GLU A 49 18.69 10.43 -8.17
N ARG A 50 19.59 11.41 -8.26
CA ARG A 50 20.86 11.40 -7.50
C ARG A 50 20.61 11.55 -6.02
N GLN A 51 19.64 12.36 -5.63
CA GLN A 51 19.28 12.55 -4.23
C GLN A 51 18.55 11.34 -3.65
N ALA A 52 17.63 10.74 -4.39
CA ALA A 52 17.05 9.47 -3.96
C ALA A 52 18.14 8.39 -3.83
N GLN A 53 19.09 8.31 -4.77
CA GLN A 53 20.24 7.41 -4.66
C GLN A 53 21.14 7.75 -3.47
N GLN A 54 21.29 9.03 -3.10
CA GLN A 54 22.02 9.47 -1.91
C GLN A 54 21.28 9.09 -0.62
N LEU A 55 19.96 9.30 -0.55
CA LEU A 55 19.10 8.85 0.57
C LEU A 55 19.13 7.32 0.73
N LEU A 56 19.21 6.60 -0.39
CA LEU A 56 19.37 5.14 -0.43
C LEU A 56 20.82 4.69 -0.17
N ALA A 57 21.79 5.61 -0.14
CA ALA A 57 23.20 5.35 0.10
C ALA A 57 23.70 5.84 1.47
N SER A 58 22.90 6.60 2.21
CA SER A 58 23.24 7.03 3.56
C SER A 58 23.21 5.84 4.55
N GLU A 59 23.98 5.97 5.64
CA GLU A 59 24.08 4.97 6.73
C GLU A 59 22.70 4.50 7.22
N PRO A 60 22.60 3.24 7.70
CA PRO A 60 21.34 2.64 8.07
C PRO A 60 20.62 3.48 9.12
N LEU A 61 19.36 3.76 8.82
CA LEU A 61 18.44 4.51 9.66
C LEU A 61 18.40 3.86 11.06
N SER A 62 18.78 4.61 12.10
CA SER A 62 18.63 4.15 13.47
C SER A 62 17.16 3.83 13.73
N LEU A 63 16.86 2.56 13.97
CA LEU A 63 15.52 1.97 14.05
C LEU A 63 14.68 2.60 15.16
N SER A 64 13.89 3.60 14.79
CA SER A 64 12.63 3.94 15.45
C SER A 64 11.53 4.14 14.40
N ALA A 65 11.65 3.49 13.24
CA ALA A 65 10.61 3.49 12.23
C ALA A 65 9.57 2.42 12.59
N PRO A 66 8.27 2.71 12.47
CA PRO A 66 7.23 1.73 12.71
C PRO A 66 7.33 0.62 11.66
N ALA A 67 7.31 -0.64 12.10
CA ALA A 67 7.58 -1.81 11.26
C ALA A 67 6.37 -2.22 10.38
N TRP A 68 5.83 -1.29 9.58
CA TRP A 68 4.59 -1.51 8.81
C TRP A 68 4.72 -2.65 7.79
N GLY A 69 5.89 -2.78 7.17
CA GLY A 69 6.18 -3.89 6.29
C GLY A 69 6.15 -5.26 6.96
N ARG A 70 6.51 -5.35 8.24
CA ARG A 70 6.45 -6.59 9.02
C ARG A 70 5.02 -7.13 9.06
N LEU A 71 4.06 -6.24 9.35
CA LEU A 71 2.63 -6.55 9.41
C LEU A 71 2.09 -6.95 8.03
N THR A 72 2.53 -6.25 6.99
CA THR A 72 2.20 -6.56 5.60
C THR A 72 2.63 -7.98 5.25
N VAL A 73 3.85 -8.37 5.63
CA VAL A 73 4.40 -9.70 5.37
C VAL A 73 3.65 -10.77 6.14
N LEU A 74 3.37 -10.55 7.43
CA LEU A 74 2.61 -11.47 8.26
C LEU A 74 1.18 -11.66 7.75
N GLY A 75 0.51 -10.58 7.37
CA GLY A 75 -0.83 -10.61 6.81
C GLY A 75 -0.87 -11.35 5.46
N ALA A 76 0.09 -11.08 4.57
CA ALA A 76 0.21 -11.80 3.31
C ALA A 76 0.46 -13.30 3.51
N ARG A 77 1.36 -13.69 4.42
CA ARG A 77 1.62 -15.11 4.75
C ARG A 77 0.36 -15.79 5.27
N SER A 78 -0.38 -15.12 6.16
CA SER A 78 -1.66 -15.65 6.65
C SER A 78 -2.67 -15.86 5.52
N LEU A 79 -2.85 -14.89 4.61
CA LEU A 79 -3.72 -15.05 3.44
C LEU A 79 -3.28 -16.22 2.54
N VAL A 80 -1.98 -16.38 2.31
CA VAL A 80 -1.42 -17.50 1.53
C VAL A 80 -1.71 -18.84 2.21
N GLU A 81 -1.50 -18.93 3.52
CA GLU A 81 -1.63 -20.17 4.28
C GLU A 81 -3.09 -20.60 4.44
N ARG A 82 -3.99 -19.64 4.69
CA ARG A 82 -5.41 -19.85 4.98
C ARG A 82 -6.30 -19.80 3.73
N GLY A 83 -5.86 -19.12 2.67
CA GLY A 83 -6.67 -18.87 1.47
C GLY A 83 -7.78 -17.83 1.66
N GLU A 84 -7.86 -17.23 2.84
CA GLU A 84 -8.83 -16.19 3.19
C GLU A 84 -8.33 -15.35 4.37
N LEU A 85 -9.02 -14.24 4.66
CA LEU A 85 -8.73 -13.44 5.86
C LEU A 85 -9.26 -14.14 7.11
N ASP A 86 -8.36 -14.80 7.83
CA ASP A 86 -8.57 -15.38 9.16
C ASP A 86 -8.15 -14.36 10.23
N LEU A 87 -9.14 -13.72 10.86
CA LEU A 87 -8.90 -12.67 11.86
C LEU A 87 -8.17 -13.18 13.11
N ALA A 88 -8.42 -14.43 13.51
CA ALA A 88 -7.78 -15.00 14.69
C ALA A 88 -6.28 -15.24 14.43
N ASP A 89 -5.95 -15.78 13.25
CA ASP A 89 -4.56 -15.97 12.82
C ASP A 89 -3.82 -14.63 12.68
N TRP A 90 -4.46 -13.61 12.09
CA TRP A 90 -3.90 -12.26 12.00
C TRP A 90 -3.68 -11.64 13.38
N GLN A 91 -4.67 -11.69 14.26
CA GLN A 91 -4.58 -11.18 15.62
C GLN A 91 -3.45 -11.86 16.40
N GLN A 92 -3.32 -13.19 16.28
CA GLN A 92 -2.25 -13.93 16.93
C GLN A 92 -0.86 -13.50 16.43
N ARG A 93 -0.69 -13.34 15.11
CA ARG A 93 0.58 -12.89 14.52
C ARG A 93 0.93 -11.46 14.91
N PHE A 94 -0.08 -10.59 15.05
CA PHE A 94 0.10 -9.21 15.50
C PHE A 94 0.36 -9.10 17.01
N GLN A 95 -0.33 -9.87 17.85
CA GLN A 95 -0.10 -9.88 19.31
C GLN A 95 1.28 -10.42 19.67
N SER A 96 1.71 -11.50 19.00
CA SER A 96 3.07 -12.05 19.15
C SER A 96 4.16 -11.04 18.80
N ASP A 97 3.84 -10.01 18.02
CA ASP A 97 4.75 -8.91 17.70
C ASP A 97 4.87 -7.87 18.81
N VAL A 98 3.72 -7.46 19.36
CA VAL A 98 3.66 -6.47 20.45
C VAL A 98 4.40 -6.96 21.69
N GLU A 99 4.34 -8.27 21.97
CA GLU A 99 5.06 -8.90 23.09
C GLU A 99 6.59 -8.93 22.92
N LEU A 100 7.12 -8.79 21.70
CA LEU A 100 8.56 -8.78 21.40
C LEU A 100 9.23 -7.41 21.60
N GLY A 101 8.53 -6.43 22.20
CA GLY A 101 9.11 -5.14 22.57
C GLY A 101 9.04 -4.08 21.48
N HIS A 102 8.06 -4.18 20.56
CA HIS A 102 7.67 -3.10 19.65
C HIS A 102 6.35 -2.47 20.14
N PRO A 103 6.41 -1.55 21.13
CA PRO A 103 5.23 -1.04 21.86
C PRO A 103 4.38 -0.02 21.09
N GLU A 104 4.76 0.35 19.86
CA GLU A 104 3.93 1.23 19.04
C GLU A 104 2.74 0.43 18.51
N GLY A 105 1.61 0.55 19.21
CA GLY A 105 0.35 -0.07 18.82
C GLY A 105 0.00 0.23 17.36
N LEU A 106 -0.68 -0.73 16.70
CA LEU A 106 -1.12 -0.63 15.32
C LEU A 106 -2.00 0.62 15.11
N GLY A 107 -1.38 1.76 14.80
CA GLY A 107 -2.09 2.93 14.35
C GLY A 107 -2.81 2.65 13.03
N ALA A 108 -3.82 3.45 12.72
CA ALA A 108 -4.55 3.35 11.46
C ALA A 108 -3.65 3.50 10.21
N GLU A 109 -2.50 4.18 10.32
CA GLU A 109 -1.48 4.28 9.28
C GLU A 109 -0.84 2.91 8.96
N GLY A 110 -0.41 2.18 10.00
CA GLY A 110 0.19 0.86 9.85
C GLY A 110 -0.80 -0.17 9.33
N LEU A 111 -2.08 -0.06 9.72
CA LEU A 111 -3.15 -0.89 9.16
C LEU A 111 -3.39 -0.64 7.68
N ALA A 112 -3.25 0.61 7.21
CA ALA A 112 -3.41 0.90 5.79
C ALA A 112 -2.37 0.15 4.96
N ILE A 113 -1.11 0.15 5.40
CA ILE A 113 -0.03 -0.56 4.70
C ILE A 113 -0.16 -2.08 4.88
N ALA A 114 -0.48 -2.55 6.09
CA ALA A 114 -0.74 -3.96 6.36
C ALA A 114 -1.92 -4.54 5.57
N SER A 115 -2.80 -3.68 5.06
CA SER A 115 -3.95 -4.07 4.23
C SER A 115 -3.64 -4.23 2.74
N LEU A 116 -2.45 -3.85 2.26
CA LEU A 116 -2.06 -4.04 0.86
C LEU A 116 -2.26 -5.48 0.34
N PRO A 117 -1.96 -6.55 1.11
CA PRO A 117 -2.25 -7.92 0.70
C PRO A 117 -3.76 -8.20 0.57
N ILE A 118 -4.61 -7.55 1.38
CA ILE A 118 -6.08 -7.65 1.26
C ILE A 118 -6.52 -6.98 -0.04
N ALA A 119 -6.00 -5.79 -0.36
CA ALA A 119 -6.28 -5.11 -1.62
C ALA A 119 -5.88 -5.96 -2.83
N LEU A 120 -4.71 -6.59 -2.78
CA LEU A 120 -4.25 -7.54 -3.81
C LEU A 120 -5.15 -8.78 -3.91
N PHE A 121 -5.51 -9.40 -2.77
CA PHE A 121 -6.20 -10.68 -2.75
C PHE A 121 -7.71 -10.58 -3.04
N PHE A 122 -8.35 -9.45 -2.74
CA PHE A 122 -9.79 -9.26 -2.94
C PHE A 122 -10.12 -8.20 -4.01
N HIS A 123 -9.19 -7.91 -4.91
CA HIS A 123 -9.31 -6.84 -5.90
C HIS A 123 -10.48 -6.97 -6.90
N GLU A 124 -11.08 -8.14 -7.07
CA GLU A 124 -12.18 -8.36 -8.02
C GLU A 124 -13.58 -8.04 -7.45
N ASP A 125 -13.72 -7.96 -6.13
CA ASP A 125 -15.02 -7.81 -5.46
C ASP A 125 -14.97 -6.63 -4.48
N GLU A 126 -15.49 -5.48 -4.92
CA GLU A 126 -15.51 -4.22 -4.18
C GLU A 126 -16.16 -4.37 -2.79
N THR A 127 -17.28 -5.11 -2.71
CA THR A 127 -18.03 -5.31 -1.47
C THR A 127 -17.25 -6.22 -0.51
N LYS A 128 -16.63 -7.29 -1.03
CA LYS A 128 -15.78 -8.18 -0.23
C LYS A 128 -14.52 -7.46 0.24
N LEU A 129 -13.90 -6.66 -0.62
CA LEU A 129 -12.74 -5.84 -0.27
C LEU A 129 -13.06 -4.90 0.89
N TYR A 130 -14.13 -4.10 0.78
CA TYR A 130 -14.57 -3.23 1.87
C TYR A 130 -14.78 -4.02 3.17
N ARG A 131 -15.55 -5.12 3.10
CA ARG A 131 -15.84 -5.95 4.27
C ARG A 131 -14.57 -6.48 4.94
N LYS A 132 -13.59 -6.95 4.15
CA LYS A 132 -12.32 -7.47 4.66
C LYS A 132 -11.45 -6.38 5.28
N LEU A 133 -11.45 -5.17 4.72
CA LEU A 133 -10.82 -4.01 5.34
C LEU A 133 -11.50 -3.63 6.66
N SER A 134 -12.83 -3.52 6.70
CA SER A 134 -13.55 -3.22 7.95
C SER A 134 -13.25 -4.25 9.04
N GLN A 135 -13.22 -5.54 8.69
CA GLN A 135 -12.89 -6.62 9.62
C GLN A 135 -11.46 -6.49 10.18
N LEU A 136 -10.48 -6.11 9.35
CA LEU A 136 -9.11 -5.88 9.79
C LEU A 136 -9.03 -4.76 10.84
N TYR A 137 -9.67 -3.62 10.57
CA TYR A 137 -9.63 -2.47 11.49
C TYR A 137 -10.38 -2.73 12.80
N GLN A 138 -11.44 -3.55 12.78
CA GLN A 138 -12.13 -4.00 13.98
C GLN A 138 -11.27 -4.94 14.84
N CYS A 139 -10.46 -5.79 14.20
CA CYS A 139 -9.61 -6.77 14.86
C CYS A 139 -8.38 -6.16 15.56
N ALA A 140 -7.94 -4.98 15.12
CA ALA A 140 -6.76 -4.30 15.67
C ALA A 140 -6.90 -3.77 17.10
N SER A 141 -8.01 -4.06 17.81
CA SER A 141 -8.32 -3.60 19.17
C SER A 141 -8.23 -2.07 19.34
N LEU A 142 -8.31 -1.31 18.25
CA LEU A 142 -8.41 0.14 18.28
C LEU A 142 -9.78 0.53 18.84
N PRO A 143 -9.88 1.54 19.73
CA PRO A 143 -11.15 1.92 20.32
C PRO A 143 -12.14 2.35 19.23
N PRO A 144 -13.36 1.78 19.17
CA PRO A 144 -14.38 2.14 18.19
C PRO A 144 -14.67 3.63 18.30
N SER A 145 -14.22 4.37 17.30
CA SER A 145 -14.28 5.82 17.23
C SER A 145 -14.58 6.20 15.79
N SER A 146 -15.14 7.37 15.57
CA SER A 146 -15.34 7.95 14.23
C SER A 146 -14.04 8.00 13.41
N VAL A 147 -12.89 8.04 14.09
CA VAL A 147 -11.55 7.93 13.50
C VAL A 147 -11.35 6.60 12.76
N LEU A 148 -11.84 5.48 13.28
CA LEU A 148 -11.72 4.18 12.61
C LEU A 148 -12.52 4.12 11.30
N SER A 149 -13.73 4.65 11.31
CA SER A 149 -14.58 4.70 10.10
C SER A 149 -13.92 5.54 9.01
N SER A 150 -13.34 6.69 9.37
CA SER A 150 -12.59 7.54 8.42
C SER A 150 -11.37 6.83 7.82
N ALA A 151 -10.61 6.10 8.64
CA ALA A 151 -9.43 5.38 8.20
C ALA A 151 -9.78 4.20 7.27
N VAL A 152 -10.83 3.43 7.61
CA VAL A 152 -11.33 2.33 6.78
C VAL A 152 -11.78 2.85 5.42
N LEU A 153 -12.58 3.92 5.37
CA LEU A 153 -13.07 4.47 4.11
C LEU A 153 -11.94 5.07 3.25
N ALA A 154 -11.02 5.83 3.86
CA ALA A 154 -9.89 6.40 3.14
C ALA A 154 -8.94 5.32 2.60
N ASN A 155 -8.73 4.24 3.35
CA ASN A 155 -7.96 3.10 2.88
C ASN A 155 -8.72 2.28 1.81
N PHE A 156 -10.04 2.17 1.91
CA PHE A 156 -10.87 1.54 0.88
C PHE A 156 -10.76 2.29 -0.45
N VAL A 157 -10.70 3.63 -0.46
CA VAL A 157 -10.45 4.43 -1.67
C VAL A 157 -9.14 4.02 -2.36
N LEU A 158 -8.04 3.94 -1.62
CA LEU A 158 -6.76 3.51 -2.21
C LEU A 158 -6.79 2.06 -2.66
N SER A 159 -7.45 1.19 -1.90
CA SER A 159 -7.60 -0.23 -2.25
C SER A 159 -8.41 -0.40 -3.54
N LEU A 160 -9.44 0.42 -3.77
CA LEU A 160 -10.17 0.47 -5.04
C LEU A 160 -9.28 0.96 -6.19
N ALA A 161 -8.45 1.98 -5.96
CA ALA A 161 -7.50 2.45 -6.97
C ALA A 161 -6.49 1.36 -7.36
N ILE A 162 -5.96 0.62 -6.37
CA ILE A 162 -5.10 -0.55 -6.62
C ILE A 162 -5.89 -1.61 -7.40
N ALA A 163 -7.11 -1.92 -6.98
CA ALA A 163 -7.95 -2.91 -7.64
C ALA A 163 -8.20 -2.57 -9.12
N GLN A 164 -8.52 -1.32 -9.43
CA GLN A 164 -8.69 -0.87 -10.81
C GLN A 164 -7.39 -0.94 -11.62
N ALA A 165 -6.23 -0.67 -11.00
CA ALA A 165 -4.94 -0.82 -11.67
C ALA A 165 -4.66 -2.29 -12.04
N LEU A 166 -4.92 -3.22 -11.11
CA LEU A 166 -4.77 -4.68 -11.34
C LEU A 166 -5.71 -5.19 -12.43
N GLN A 167 -6.93 -4.66 -12.49
CA GLN A 167 -7.91 -5.00 -13.52
C GLN A 167 -7.66 -4.29 -14.88
N ASN A 168 -6.58 -3.50 -15.01
CA ASN A 168 -6.30 -2.66 -16.19
C ASN A 168 -7.43 -1.69 -16.55
N GLN A 169 -8.22 -1.27 -15.55
CA GLN A 169 -9.35 -0.34 -15.69
C GLN A 169 -9.02 1.07 -15.20
N LEU A 170 -7.87 1.27 -14.54
CA LEU A 170 -7.48 2.58 -14.01
C LEU A 170 -7.29 3.59 -15.15
N GLN A 171 -8.25 4.51 -15.25
CA GLN A 171 -8.17 5.71 -16.07
C GLN A 171 -8.05 6.93 -15.15
N PRO A 172 -6.92 7.66 -15.14
CA PRO A 172 -6.68 8.71 -14.16
C PRO A 172 -7.76 9.79 -14.08
N GLN A 173 -8.40 10.12 -15.20
CA GLN A 173 -9.47 11.13 -15.27
C GLN A 173 -10.84 10.62 -14.80
N GLU A 174 -11.07 9.31 -14.86
CA GLU A 174 -12.36 8.68 -14.52
C GLU A 174 -12.33 7.97 -13.15
N LEU A 175 -11.14 7.73 -12.59
CA LEU A 175 -10.97 6.99 -11.34
C LEU A 175 -11.75 7.62 -10.19
N ILE A 176 -11.64 8.94 -9.97
CA ILE A 176 -12.34 9.59 -8.86
C ILE A 176 -13.86 9.50 -9.03
N PRO A 177 -14.47 9.83 -10.19
CA PRO A 177 -15.89 9.59 -10.42
C PRO A 177 -16.33 8.13 -10.15
N GLN A 178 -15.52 7.16 -10.56
CA GLN A 178 -15.82 5.74 -10.34
C GLN A 178 -15.76 5.36 -8.85
N ILE A 179 -14.76 5.87 -8.11
CA ILE A 179 -14.64 5.67 -6.66
C ILE A 179 -15.83 6.30 -5.93
N ILE A 180 -16.22 7.53 -6.28
CA ILE A 180 -17.40 8.19 -5.70
C ILE A 180 -18.65 7.33 -5.90
N ASN A 181 -18.86 6.82 -7.12
CA ASN A 181 -19.99 5.94 -7.41
C ASN A 181 -19.92 4.62 -6.63
N ALA A 182 -18.73 4.02 -6.47
CA ALA A 182 -18.56 2.84 -5.64
C ALA A 182 -18.93 3.09 -4.17
N LEU A 183 -18.50 4.21 -3.59
CA LEU A 183 -18.85 4.62 -2.23
C LEU A 183 -20.36 4.86 -2.07
N THR A 184 -21.02 5.55 -3.02
CA THR A 184 -22.46 5.76 -3.00
C THR A 184 -23.24 4.44 -3.09
N ARG A 185 -22.80 3.50 -3.94
CA ARG A 185 -23.43 2.16 -4.03
C ARG A 185 -23.24 1.37 -2.74
N LEU A 186 -22.06 1.44 -2.13
CA LEU A 186 -21.77 0.77 -0.86
C LEU A 186 -22.67 1.30 0.27
N GLU A 187 -22.83 2.62 0.36
CA GLU A 187 -23.73 3.26 1.33
C GLU A 187 -25.18 2.83 1.12
N ALA A 188 -25.67 2.81 -0.13
CA ALA A 188 -27.04 2.42 -0.44
C ALA A 188 -27.35 0.93 -0.19
N GLN A 189 -26.34 0.06 -0.26
CA GLN A 189 -26.49 -1.40 -0.07
C GLN A 189 -26.31 -1.84 1.39
N SER A 190 -25.77 -0.98 2.25
CA SER A 190 -25.46 -1.33 3.63
C SER A 190 -26.69 -1.15 4.51
N ALA A 191 -27.02 -2.16 5.32
CA ALA A 191 -28.12 -2.08 6.30
C ALA A 191 -27.77 -1.13 7.46
N ASP A 192 -26.49 -1.02 7.78
CA ASP A 192 -25.93 -0.11 8.77
C ASP A 192 -25.11 0.99 8.08
N PRO A 193 -25.07 2.22 8.64
CA PRO A 193 -24.27 3.29 8.09
C PRO A 193 -22.78 2.93 8.09
N ILE A 194 -22.13 3.04 6.92
CA ILE A 194 -20.70 2.74 6.74
C ILE A 194 -19.78 3.69 7.50
N ALA A 195 -20.24 4.92 7.77
CA ALA A 195 -19.64 5.92 8.63
C ALA A 195 -20.69 6.98 9.00
N ASP A 196 -20.34 7.91 9.89
CA ASP A 196 -21.12 9.12 10.11
C ASP A 196 -21.19 10.00 8.85
N SER A 197 -22.31 10.70 8.68
CA SER A 197 -22.59 11.53 7.50
C SER A 197 -21.53 12.62 7.28
N GLU A 198 -20.92 13.13 8.36
CA GLU A 198 -19.86 14.14 8.28
C GLU A 198 -18.58 13.56 7.69
N THR A 199 -18.13 12.38 8.13
CA THR A 199 -16.97 11.68 7.57
C THR A 199 -17.14 11.40 6.07
N ILE A 200 -18.32 10.95 5.65
CA ILE A 200 -18.62 10.72 4.22
C ILE A 200 -18.54 12.04 3.45
N ALA A 201 -19.14 13.12 3.97
CA ALA A 201 -19.10 14.43 3.32
C ALA A 201 -17.67 14.96 3.15
N VAL A 202 -16.82 14.86 4.18
CA VAL A 202 -15.41 15.28 4.12
C VAL A 202 -14.63 14.45 3.10
N LEU A 203 -14.82 13.12 3.07
CA LEU A 203 -14.16 12.25 2.10
C LEU A 203 -14.57 12.60 0.67
N MET A 204 -15.86 12.79 0.41
CA MET A 204 -16.37 13.17 -0.91
C MET A 204 -15.84 14.53 -1.37
N GLN A 205 -15.77 15.49 -0.46
CA GLN A 205 -15.17 16.81 -0.74
C GLN A 205 -13.69 16.69 -1.10
N GLN A 206 -12.92 15.91 -0.35
CA GLN A 206 -11.50 15.70 -0.62
C GLN A 206 -11.26 14.95 -1.93
N LEU A 207 -12.08 13.95 -2.26
CA LEU A 207 -12.05 13.27 -3.56
C LEU A 207 -12.32 14.26 -4.71
N ALA A 208 -13.37 15.08 -4.59
CA ALA A 208 -13.68 16.11 -5.58
C ALA A 208 -12.54 17.14 -5.74
N GLN A 209 -11.86 17.46 -4.64
CA GLN A 209 -10.68 18.32 -4.63
C GLN A 209 -9.50 17.69 -5.37
N VAL A 210 -9.22 16.40 -5.15
CA VAL A 210 -8.20 15.65 -5.90
C VAL A 210 -8.52 15.64 -7.40
N GLN A 211 -9.78 15.37 -7.79
CA GLN A 211 -10.20 15.41 -9.19
C GLN A 211 -9.95 16.78 -9.82
N THR A 212 -10.28 17.86 -9.11
CA THR A 212 -10.10 19.23 -9.58
C THR A 212 -8.62 19.54 -9.78
N LEU A 213 -7.76 19.15 -8.83
CA LEU A 213 -6.31 19.33 -8.92
C LEU A 213 -5.70 18.58 -10.11
N ILE A 214 -6.18 17.36 -10.39
CA ILE A 214 -5.75 16.57 -11.56
C ILE A 214 -6.18 17.26 -12.86
N GLN A 215 -7.46 17.66 -12.96
CA GLN A 215 -8.00 18.33 -14.15
C GLN A 215 -7.31 19.66 -14.47
N GLN A 216 -6.91 20.39 -13.43
CA GLN A 216 -6.21 21.67 -13.56
C GLN A 216 -4.70 21.50 -13.83
N ASN A 217 -4.17 20.28 -13.84
CA ASN A 217 -2.73 20.01 -13.82
C ASN A 217 -2.02 20.83 -12.72
N ALA A 218 -2.61 20.87 -11.53
CA ALA A 218 -2.15 21.71 -10.44
C ALA A 218 -0.69 21.39 -10.06
N SER A 219 0.05 22.43 -9.67
CA SER A 219 1.41 22.25 -9.15
C SER A 219 1.39 21.48 -7.83
N LEU A 220 2.52 20.88 -7.47
CA LEU A 220 2.64 20.16 -6.20
C LEU A 220 2.39 21.08 -5.00
N GLU A 221 2.83 22.34 -5.09
CA GLU A 221 2.62 23.33 -4.05
C GLU A 221 1.14 23.69 -3.89
N MET A 222 0.40 23.80 -4.99
CA MET A 222 -1.04 24.03 -4.96
C MET A 222 -1.77 22.83 -4.35
N ALA A 223 -1.43 21.62 -4.77
CA ALA A 223 -2.00 20.40 -4.20
C ALA A 223 -1.69 20.25 -2.71
N ARG A 224 -0.46 20.58 -2.29
CA ARG A 224 -0.08 20.62 -0.88
C ARG A 224 -0.94 21.62 -0.11
N SER A 225 -1.10 22.85 -0.61
CA SER A 225 -1.94 23.83 0.07
C SER A 225 -3.39 23.36 0.23
N GLN A 226 -3.97 22.70 -0.78
CA GLN A 226 -5.39 22.35 -0.80
C GLN A 226 -5.73 20.98 -0.20
N LEU A 227 -4.79 20.04 -0.15
CA LEU A 227 -4.99 18.74 0.48
C LEU A 227 -4.43 18.70 1.91
N CYS A 228 -3.43 19.54 2.23
CA CYS A 228 -2.74 19.49 3.51
C CYS A 228 -3.19 20.55 4.52
N GLN A 229 -3.60 21.75 4.08
CA GLN A 229 -3.99 22.84 4.98
C GLN A 229 -5.44 22.79 5.48
N PRO A 230 -6.47 22.49 4.66
CA PRO A 230 -7.86 22.67 5.10
C PRO A 230 -8.30 21.74 6.23
N LEU A 231 -7.48 20.73 6.57
CA LEU A 231 -7.78 19.75 7.61
C LEU A 231 -7.02 19.98 8.93
N GLN A 232 -6.06 20.90 8.96
CA GLN A 232 -5.41 21.33 10.20
C GLN A 232 -6.28 22.30 11.02
N ASP A 233 -7.14 23.06 10.33
CA ASP A 233 -8.04 24.04 10.96
C ASP A 233 -9.43 23.46 11.30
N THR A 234 -9.80 22.30 10.74
CA THR A 234 -11.03 21.60 11.13
C THR A 234 -10.83 20.86 12.43
N ALA A 235 -11.62 21.17 13.46
CA ALA A 235 -11.62 20.52 14.77
C ALA A 235 -12.08 19.04 14.75
N LEU A 236 -12.02 18.37 13.60
CA LEU A 236 -12.42 16.98 13.39
C LEU A 236 -11.18 16.07 13.48
N PRO A 237 -11.01 15.31 14.57
CA PRO A 237 -9.93 14.32 14.68
C PRO A 237 -9.98 13.27 13.56
N ASN A 238 -11.16 13.08 12.96
CA ASN A 238 -11.44 12.07 11.93
C ASN A 238 -10.80 12.38 10.57
N ALA A 239 -10.49 13.65 10.27
CA ALA A 239 -9.99 14.00 8.93
C ALA A 239 -8.48 13.76 8.74
N GLN A 240 -7.74 13.52 9.83
CA GLN A 240 -6.29 13.35 9.82
C GLN A 240 -5.81 12.19 8.93
N PHE A 241 -6.62 11.14 8.79
CA PHE A 241 -6.29 9.97 7.96
C PHE A 241 -6.71 10.11 6.50
N ILE A 242 -7.62 11.03 6.19
CA ILE A 242 -8.09 11.25 4.81
C ILE A 242 -6.99 11.94 4.01
N SER A 243 -6.37 13.01 4.54
CA SER A 243 -5.38 13.81 3.81
C SER A 243 -4.19 13.01 3.28
N PRO A 244 -3.52 12.15 4.07
CA PRO A 244 -2.40 11.34 3.58
C PRO A 244 -2.80 10.41 2.42
N MET A 245 -3.99 9.81 2.50
CA MET A 245 -4.51 8.91 1.46
C MET A 245 -4.81 9.67 0.16
N MET A 246 -5.43 10.85 0.28
CA MET A 246 -5.73 11.71 -0.87
C MET A 246 -4.45 12.30 -1.48
N ALA A 247 -3.45 12.63 -0.66
CA ALA A 247 -2.15 13.06 -1.13
C ALA A 247 -1.45 11.95 -1.92
N ALA A 248 -1.49 10.69 -1.45
CA ALA A 248 -0.92 9.55 -2.15
C ALA A 248 -1.64 9.30 -3.49
N LEU A 249 -2.98 9.36 -3.47
CA LEU A 249 -3.81 9.24 -4.66
C LEU A 249 -3.49 10.33 -5.69
N TYR A 250 -3.44 11.59 -5.27
CA TYR A 250 -3.08 12.71 -6.13
C TYR A 250 -1.67 12.55 -6.74
N CYS A 251 -0.66 12.19 -5.93
CA CYS A 251 0.71 12.02 -6.41
C CYS A 251 0.80 10.94 -7.49
N CYS A 252 0.08 9.83 -7.33
CA CYS A 252 0.03 8.80 -8.35
C CYS A 252 -0.75 9.23 -9.61
N LEU A 253 -1.92 9.85 -9.45
CA LEU A 253 -2.79 10.18 -10.60
C LEU A 253 -2.32 11.38 -11.40
N ALA A 254 -1.58 12.31 -10.79
CA ALA A 254 -0.97 13.42 -11.49
C ALA A 254 0.17 12.97 -12.42
N THR A 255 0.85 11.87 -12.09
CA THR A 255 1.99 11.33 -12.86
C THR A 255 1.89 9.80 -13.02
N PRO A 256 0.83 9.29 -13.65
CA PRO A 256 0.47 7.87 -13.58
C PRO A 256 1.49 6.95 -14.27
N GLN A 257 2.13 7.42 -15.33
CA GLN A 257 3.11 6.62 -16.10
C GLN A 257 4.54 6.70 -15.54
N ASP A 258 4.79 7.58 -14.57
CA ASP A 258 6.13 7.81 -14.02
C ASP A 258 6.11 7.47 -12.53
N TRP A 259 6.40 6.20 -12.23
CA TRP A 259 6.46 5.69 -10.87
C TRP A 259 7.45 6.47 -10.01
N HIS A 260 8.62 6.79 -10.57
CA HIS A 260 9.68 7.52 -9.89
C HIS A 260 9.21 8.92 -9.48
N LEU A 261 8.64 9.67 -10.43
CA LEU A 261 8.13 11.01 -10.17
C LEU A 261 6.97 11.00 -9.17
N ALA A 262 6.07 10.01 -9.23
CA ALA A 262 4.97 9.89 -8.27
C ALA A 262 5.48 9.77 -6.82
N VAL A 263 6.47 8.89 -6.59
CA VAL A 263 7.07 8.67 -5.26
C VAL A 263 7.87 9.89 -4.78
N LEU A 264 8.55 10.60 -5.66
CA LEU A 264 9.27 11.81 -5.23
C LEU A 264 8.34 12.96 -4.87
N ARG A 265 7.24 13.10 -5.60
CA ARG A 265 6.20 14.09 -5.28
C ARG A 265 5.57 13.81 -3.92
N SER A 266 5.36 12.55 -3.56
CA SER A 266 4.75 12.21 -2.27
C SER A 266 5.63 12.56 -1.07
N LEU A 267 6.95 12.38 -1.17
CA LEU A 267 7.90 12.82 -0.14
C LEU A 267 7.82 14.33 0.14
N GLN A 268 7.51 15.12 -0.89
CA GLN A 268 7.43 16.57 -0.83
C GLN A 268 6.07 17.11 -0.33
N MET A 269 5.07 16.25 -0.08
CA MET A 269 3.76 16.68 0.44
C MET A 269 3.79 17.15 1.90
N LYS A 270 4.87 16.87 2.65
CA LYS A 270 5.10 17.26 4.06
C LYS A 270 4.06 16.75 5.07
N ILE A 271 3.11 15.90 4.66
CA ILE A 271 2.21 15.16 5.54
C ILE A 271 2.68 13.71 5.55
N SER A 272 2.91 13.15 6.74
CA SER A 272 3.29 11.74 6.97
C SER A 272 4.11 11.15 5.81
N PRO A 273 5.31 11.69 5.51
CA PRO A 273 6.03 11.39 4.26
C PRO A 273 6.29 9.90 4.08
N GLN A 274 6.50 9.15 5.17
CA GLN A 274 6.57 7.69 5.17
C GLN A 274 5.28 7.06 4.64
N LEU A 275 4.13 7.34 5.26
CA LEU A 275 2.83 6.78 4.85
C LEU A 275 2.48 7.14 3.40
N VAL A 276 2.60 8.41 3.04
CA VAL A 276 2.23 8.88 1.69
C VAL A 276 3.15 8.27 0.64
N ALA A 277 4.45 8.16 0.90
CA ALA A 277 5.39 7.53 -0.03
C ALA A 277 5.17 6.03 -0.16
N THR A 278 4.95 5.31 0.94
CA THR A 278 4.63 3.87 0.92
C THR A 278 3.39 3.60 0.06
N LEU A 279 2.29 4.32 0.32
CA LEU A 279 1.02 4.12 -0.39
C LEU A 279 1.10 4.57 -1.85
N THR A 280 1.81 5.66 -2.14
CA THR A 280 2.05 6.10 -3.52
C THR A 280 2.88 5.07 -4.29
N GLY A 281 3.94 4.55 -3.67
CA GLY A 281 4.79 3.50 -4.25
C GLY A 281 4.01 2.22 -4.53
N ALA A 282 3.12 1.83 -3.62
CA ALA A 282 2.22 0.69 -3.78
C ALA A 282 1.24 0.88 -4.96
N LEU A 283 0.51 2.01 -4.99
CA LEU A 283 -0.48 2.29 -6.04
C LEU A 283 0.19 2.47 -7.42
N ALA A 284 1.26 3.24 -7.48
CA ALA A 284 2.02 3.40 -8.71
C ALA A 284 2.64 2.07 -9.16
N GLY A 285 3.01 1.20 -8.21
CA GLY A 285 3.49 -0.15 -8.47
C GLY A 285 2.40 -1.08 -9.01
N ALA A 286 1.15 -0.93 -8.56
CA ALA A 286 0.00 -1.63 -9.16
C ALA A 286 -0.17 -1.22 -10.63
N TYR A 287 -0.02 0.07 -10.93
CA TYR A 287 -0.25 0.62 -12.26
C TYR A 287 0.90 0.34 -13.24
N ASN A 288 2.14 0.57 -12.81
CA ASN A 288 3.34 0.44 -13.66
C ASN A 288 4.03 -0.93 -13.54
N SER A 289 3.58 -1.78 -12.61
CA SER A 289 4.18 -3.07 -12.27
C SER A 289 5.62 -2.97 -11.74
N LEU A 290 6.21 -4.11 -11.38
CA LEU A 290 7.63 -4.20 -10.98
C LEU A 290 8.58 -3.62 -12.04
N ALA A 291 8.21 -3.75 -13.33
CA ALA A 291 9.01 -3.23 -14.44
C ALA A 291 9.11 -1.70 -14.47
N GLY A 292 8.14 -1.00 -13.87
CA GLY A 292 8.15 0.45 -13.74
C GLY A 292 9.03 0.98 -12.61
N ILE A 293 9.51 0.10 -11.72
CA ILE A 293 10.32 0.49 -10.58
C ILE A 293 11.81 0.52 -10.99
N PRO A 294 12.54 1.64 -10.79
CA PRO A 294 13.95 1.74 -11.13
C PRO A 294 14.80 0.66 -10.46
N VAL A 295 15.60 -0.07 -11.25
CA VAL A 295 16.45 -1.16 -10.76
C VAL A 295 17.43 -0.68 -9.68
N GLY A 296 17.98 0.53 -9.83
CA GLY A 296 18.90 1.10 -8.82
C GLY A 296 18.25 1.27 -7.44
N TRP A 297 16.93 1.49 -7.37
CA TRP A 297 16.20 1.61 -6.11
C TRP A 297 15.83 0.24 -5.54
N ARG A 298 15.52 -0.72 -6.41
CA ARG A 298 15.30 -2.12 -6.03
C ARG A 298 16.55 -2.73 -5.39
N LEU A 299 17.71 -2.54 -6.04
CA LEU A 299 19.01 -2.98 -5.51
C LEU A 299 19.38 -2.33 -4.17
N ALA A 300 18.77 -1.18 -3.81
CA ALA A 300 19.01 -0.54 -2.53
C ALA A 300 18.35 -1.28 -1.35
N LEU A 301 17.29 -2.07 -1.61
CA LEU A 301 16.64 -2.91 -0.60
C LEU A 301 17.58 -4.01 -0.09
N ASP A 302 18.39 -4.57 -0.98
CA ASP A 302 19.30 -5.67 -0.67
C ASP A 302 20.68 -5.20 -0.18
N ARG A 303 20.95 -3.89 -0.15
CA ARG A 303 22.21 -3.36 0.37
C ARG A 303 22.38 -3.75 1.83
N GLN A 304 23.53 -4.31 2.16
CA GLN A 304 23.86 -4.73 3.51
C GLN A 304 24.69 -3.67 4.23
N HIS A 305 24.28 -3.36 5.45
CA HIS A 305 25.07 -2.58 6.39
C HIS A 305 25.18 -3.38 7.69
N SER A 306 26.40 -3.61 8.17
CA SER A 306 26.65 -4.42 9.38
C SER A 306 26.02 -5.83 9.34
N GLY A 307 25.93 -6.43 8.15
CA GLY A 307 25.35 -7.77 7.94
C GLY A 307 23.82 -7.84 7.93
N ILE A 308 23.13 -6.69 8.01
CA ILE A 308 21.67 -6.59 7.93
C ILE A 308 21.31 -5.87 6.63
N SER A 309 20.40 -6.43 5.83
CA SER A 309 19.93 -5.74 4.63
C SER A 309 19.05 -4.55 4.99
N THR A 310 19.02 -3.53 4.14
CA THR A 310 18.15 -2.38 4.30
C THR A 310 16.69 -2.81 4.44
N LEU A 311 16.23 -3.76 3.64
CA LEU A 311 14.87 -4.30 3.75
C LEU A 311 14.61 -4.93 5.13
N LYS A 312 15.56 -5.73 5.65
CA LYS A 312 15.45 -6.30 6.99
C LYS A 312 15.40 -5.23 8.08
N SER A 313 16.06 -4.09 7.88
CA SER A 313 16.00 -2.98 8.85
C SER A 313 14.62 -2.33 8.91
N ILE A 314 13.90 -2.21 7.78
CA ILE A 314 12.58 -1.54 7.73
C ILE A 314 11.41 -2.51 7.93
N TRP A 315 11.48 -3.71 7.34
CA TRP A 315 10.40 -4.69 7.32
C TRP A 315 10.60 -5.84 8.31
N GLN A 316 11.79 -5.95 8.92
CA GLN A 316 12.15 -6.85 10.03
C GLN A 316 12.10 -8.36 9.79
N VAL A 317 11.15 -8.86 8.98
CA VAL A 317 10.97 -10.30 8.71
C VAL A 317 11.71 -10.77 7.46
N VAL A 318 11.88 -9.87 6.49
CA VAL A 318 12.29 -10.22 5.13
C VAL A 318 13.71 -9.78 4.89
N GLU A 319 14.56 -10.66 4.36
CA GLU A 319 15.98 -10.35 4.18
C GLU A 319 16.32 -9.79 2.81
N SER A 320 15.48 -10.02 1.79
CA SER A 320 15.76 -9.61 0.41
C SER A 320 14.53 -9.25 -0.39
N GLU A 321 14.72 -8.48 -1.47
CA GLU A 321 13.69 -8.21 -2.48
C GLU A 321 13.10 -9.51 -3.04
N ALA A 322 13.93 -10.54 -3.22
CA ALA A 322 13.52 -11.84 -3.75
C ALA A 322 12.42 -12.50 -2.90
N GLU A 323 12.50 -12.40 -1.56
CA GLU A 323 11.47 -12.92 -0.67
C GLU A 323 10.15 -12.13 -0.77
N VAL A 324 10.21 -10.80 -0.99
CA VAL A 324 9.00 -9.98 -1.23
C VAL A 324 8.34 -10.38 -2.55
N ILE A 325 9.14 -10.61 -3.59
CA ILE A 325 8.70 -11.09 -4.90
C ILE A 325 8.07 -12.48 -4.79
N GLU A 326 8.69 -13.39 -4.03
CA GLU A 326 8.17 -14.74 -3.78
C GLU A 326 6.84 -14.68 -3.03
N LEU A 327 6.74 -13.83 -2.00
CA LEU A 327 5.50 -13.62 -1.26
C LEU A 327 4.37 -13.10 -2.15
N ALA A 328 4.63 -12.11 -3.01
CA ALA A 328 3.67 -11.64 -4.00
C ALA A 328 3.24 -12.75 -4.97
N THR A 329 4.18 -13.60 -5.37
CA THR A 329 3.94 -14.76 -6.25
C THR A 329 3.02 -15.78 -5.58
N HIS A 330 3.29 -16.11 -4.31
CA HIS A 330 2.45 -17.00 -3.53
C HIS A 330 1.06 -16.41 -3.29
N LEU A 331 0.96 -15.10 -3.05
CA LEU A 331 -0.33 -14.43 -2.87
C LEU A 331 -1.19 -14.54 -4.14
N LEU A 332 -0.60 -14.27 -5.32
CA LEU A 332 -1.29 -14.43 -6.59
C LEU A 332 -1.67 -15.90 -6.85
N ALA A 333 -0.75 -16.82 -6.58
CA ALA A 333 -0.97 -18.25 -6.73
C ALA A 333 -2.19 -18.70 -5.91
N THR A 334 -2.21 -18.39 -4.61
CA THR A 334 -3.33 -18.71 -3.73
C THR A 334 -4.64 -18.06 -4.18
N TRP A 335 -4.61 -16.79 -4.57
CA TRP A 335 -5.79 -16.09 -5.10
C TRP A 335 -6.34 -16.75 -6.37
N SER A 336 -5.47 -17.14 -7.30
CA SER A 336 -5.84 -17.82 -8.55
C SER A 336 -6.33 -19.26 -8.36
N GLY A 337 -6.36 -19.75 -7.11
CA GLY A 337 -6.76 -21.11 -6.78
C GLY A 337 -5.74 -22.16 -7.18
N THR A 338 -4.48 -21.78 -7.49
CA THR A 338 -3.45 -22.80 -7.73
C THR A 338 -3.16 -23.50 -6.41
N TYR A 339 -3.42 -24.80 -6.38
CA TYR A 339 -3.17 -25.64 -5.22
C TYR A 339 -1.66 -25.69 -4.95
N ASP A 340 -1.29 -25.51 -3.68
CA ASP A 340 0.06 -25.77 -3.21
C ASP A 340 0.38 -27.26 -3.38
N THR A 341 1.17 -27.56 -4.41
CA THR A 341 1.65 -28.93 -4.70
C THR A 341 2.61 -29.47 -3.64
N GLN A 342 3.09 -28.64 -2.70
CA GLN A 342 3.89 -29.09 -1.57
C GLN A 342 3.01 -29.59 -0.41
N LYS A 343 1.84 -28.98 -0.18
CA LYS A 343 0.84 -29.44 0.82
C LYS A 343 0.17 -30.75 0.42
N PHE A 344 0.06 -31.00 -0.88
CA PHE A 344 -0.33 -32.30 -1.41
C PHE A 344 0.86 -32.87 -2.15
N PRO A 345 1.80 -33.56 -1.48
CA PRO A 345 2.80 -34.33 -2.20
C PRO A 345 2.03 -35.32 -3.05
N VAL A 346 1.86 -34.99 -4.33
CA VAL A 346 1.39 -35.92 -5.33
C VAL A 346 2.46 -36.99 -5.27
N LYS A 347 2.17 -38.10 -4.58
CA LYS A 347 2.89 -39.35 -4.79
C LYS A 347 2.98 -39.43 -6.30
N ARG A 348 4.19 -39.33 -6.85
CA ARG A 348 4.41 -39.49 -8.29
C ARG A 348 3.85 -40.86 -8.63
N CYS A 349 2.56 -40.93 -8.95
CA CYS A 349 1.98 -42.07 -9.64
C CYS A 349 2.74 -42.04 -10.94
N GLN A 350 3.62 -43.02 -11.11
CA GLN A 350 4.59 -43.11 -12.20
C GLN A 350 3.95 -43.31 -13.58
N VAL A 351 2.68 -42.98 -13.75
CA VAL A 351 2.00 -43.04 -15.03
C VAL A 351 0.97 -41.90 -15.09
N PRO A 352 1.12 -40.93 -16.01
CA PRO A 352 0.01 -40.05 -16.32
C PRO A 352 -1.11 -40.91 -16.89
N ALA A 353 -2.27 -40.93 -16.24
CA ALA A 353 -3.47 -41.53 -16.81
C ALA A 353 -3.93 -40.64 -17.97
N ILE A 354 -3.35 -40.87 -19.15
CA ILE A 354 -3.84 -40.31 -20.41
C ILE A 354 -5.07 -41.14 -20.79
N ALA A 355 -6.25 -40.60 -20.55
CA ALA A 355 -7.48 -41.16 -21.10
C ALA A 355 -7.55 -40.80 -22.59
N ALA A 356 -7.88 -41.79 -23.43
CA ALA A 356 -8.22 -41.53 -24.82
C ALA A 356 -9.46 -40.61 -24.90
N PRO A 357 -9.60 -39.78 -25.95
CA PRO A 357 -10.77 -38.92 -26.13
C PRO A 357 -12.06 -39.75 -26.00
N ARG A 358 -13.00 -39.26 -25.18
CA ARG A 358 -14.35 -39.83 -24.92
C ARG A 358 -14.47 -41.06 -24.02
N VAL A 359 -13.48 -41.37 -23.20
CA VAL A 359 -13.62 -42.40 -22.16
C VAL A 359 -13.59 -41.78 -20.76
N ILE A 360 -14.75 -41.67 -20.12
CA ILE A 360 -14.86 -41.38 -18.68
C ILE A 360 -14.86 -42.74 -17.96
N ARG A 361 -13.95 -42.95 -17.01
CA ARG A 361 -14.07 -44.04 -16.04
C ARG A 361 -14.52 -43.48 -14.69
N PRO A 362 -15.50 -44.10 -14.02
CA PRO A 362 -15.81 -43.78 -12.63
C PRO A 362 -14.65 -44.25 -11.74
N ARG A 363 -14.40 -43.50 -10.65
CA ARG A 363 -13.40 -43.85 -9.65
C ARG A 363 -13.83 -45.04 -8.82
#